data_AF-A0A7S8EPY0-F1
#
_entry.id   AF-A0A7S8EPY0-F1
#
_cell.length_a   1.000
_cell.length_b   1.000
_cell.length_c   1.000
_cell.angle_alpha   90.00
_cell.angle_beta   90.00
_cell.angle_gamma   90.00
#
_symmetry.space_group_name_H-M   'P 1'
#
loop_
_entity.id
_entity.type
_entity.pdbx_description
1 polymer ?
#
loop_
_entity_poly.entity_id
_entity_poly.type
_entity_poly.pdbx_seq_one_letter_code
_entity_poly.pdbx_strand_id
1 'polypeptide(L)'
;MPDAGQTKPVSWTPFRVMAALLILPFVWRLCIPGGEYSSRGVIWLDILINLGLLFGLYGARKQLQRNASGDERWKIGAPLYWAAMIAGIGVLLIRVSSSHGWWTGHLT
;
A
#
# COMPACT_ATOMS: atom_id res chain seq x y z
N MET A 1 -11.18 35.76 -26.28
CA MET A 1 -11.65 34.83 -25.24
C MET A 1 -10.47 33.93 -24.88
N PRO A 2 -9.92 33.96 -23.66
CA PRO A 2 -8.84 33.06 -23.27
C PRO A 2 -9.37 31.64 -23.08
N ASP A 3 -8.65 30.69 -23.65
CA ASP A 3 -9.00 29.28 -23.78
C ASP A 3 -9.28 28.64 -22.41
N ALA A 4 -10.43 27.96 -22.34
CA ALA A 4 -10.82 27.15 -21.21
C ALA A 4 -9.70 26.16 -20.89
N GLY A 5 -9.08 26.35 -19.71
CA GLY A 5 -7.97 25.57 -19.23
C GLY A 5 -8.26 24.08 -19.38
N GLN A 6 -7.44 23.41 -20.19
CA GLN A 6 -7.43 21.97 -20.38
C GLN A 6 -7.18 21.31 -19.01
N THR A 7 -8.24 20.97 -18.30
CA THR A 7 -8.18 20.21 -17.06
C THR A 7 -7.71 18.80 -17.42
N LYS A 8 -6.40 18.55 -17.29
CA LYS A 8 -5.83 17.22 -17.50
C LYS A 8 -6.65 16.20 -16.67
N PRO A 9 -7.13 15.11 -17.28
CA PRO A 9 -7.88 14.11 -16.52
C PRO A 9 -6.99 13.59 -15.40
N VAL A 10 -7.52 13.59 -14.18
CA VAL A 10 -6.80 13.10 -13.00
C VAL A 10 -6.49 11.62 -13.23
N SER A 11 -5.20 11.31 -13.36
CA SER A 11 -4.76 9.93 -13.58
C SER A 11 -4.92 9.12 -12.30
N TRP A 12 -5.80 8.11 -12.35
CA TRP A 12 -6.00 7.14 -11.27
C TRP A 12 -4.96 6.02 -11.27
N THR A 13 -4.14 5.92 -12.32
CA THR A 13 -3.09 4.91 -12.48
C THR A 13 -2.12 4.86 -11.30
N PRO A 14 -1.50 5.97 -10.83
CA PRO A 14 -0.57 5.93 -9.70
C PRO A 14 -1.21 5.37 -8.42
N PHE A 15 -2.46 5.72 -8.15
CA PHE A 15 -3.20 5.20 -6.99
C PHE A 15 -3.39 3.68 -7.07
N ARG A 16 -3.78 3.16 -8.24
CA ARG A 16 -3.95 1.71 -8.46
C ARG A 16 -2.63 0.96 -8.36
N VAL A 17 -1.55 1.54 -8.90
CA VAL A 17 -0.20 0.96 -8.81
C VAL A 17 0.27 0.90 -7.36
N MET A 18 0.10 1.97 -6.59
CA MET A 18 0.45 1.99 -5.15
C MET A 18 -0.37 0.97 -4.36
N ALA A 19 -1.68 0.88 -4.61
CA ALA A 19 -2.53 -0.12 -3.96
C ALA A 19 -2.08 -1.55 -4.30
N ALA A 20 -1.78 -1.83 -5.57
CA ALA A 20 -1.26 -3.14 -5.98
C ALA A 20 0.09 -3.44 -5.32
N LEU A 21 1.01 -2.49 -5.28
CA LEU A 21 2.31 -2.64 -4.63
C LEU A 21 2.25 -2.84 -3.12
N LEU A 22 1.14 -2.51 -2.45
CA LEU A 22 0.92 -2.81 -1.04
C LEU A 22 0.22 -4.17 -0.84
N ILE A 23 -0.76 -4.48 -1.69
CA ILE A 23 -1.56 -5.71 -1.58
C ILE A 23 -0.77 -6.94 -2.03
N LEU A 24 -0.08 -6.88 -3.17
CA LEU A 24 0.68 -8.02 -3.70
C LEU A 24 1.71 -8.57 -2.69
N PRO A 25 2.61 -7.76 -2.10
CA PRO A 25 3.59 -8.27 -1.16
C PRO A 25 2.96 -8.75 0.14
N PHE A 26 1.82 -8.19 0.55
CA PHE A 26 1.06 -8.70 1.69
C PHE A 26 0.52 -10.10 1.41
N VAL A 27 -0.18 -10.30 0.29
CA VAL A 27 -0.72 -11.60 -0.12
C VAL A 27 0.40 -12.60 -0.33
N TRP A 28 1.49 -12.19 -0.98
CA TRP A 28 2.67 -13.02 -1.17
C TRP A 28 3.22 -13.53 0.16
N ARG A 29 3.32 -12.67 1.18
CA ARG A 29 3.75 -13.05 2.53
C ARG A 29 2.76 -13.91 3.28
N LEU A 30 1.46 -13.75 3.03
CA LEU A 30 0.45 -14.68 3.56
C LEU A 30 0.62 -16.09 2.97
N CYS A 31 0.98 -16.20 1.70
CA CYS A 31 1.11 -17.47 1.01
C CYS A 31 2.47 -18.15 1.19
N ILE A 32 3.54 -17.38 1.36
CA ILE A 32 4.91 -17.89 1.39
C ILE A 32 5.56 -17.54 2.73
N PRO A 33 5.92 -18.55 3.55
CA PRO A 33 6.58 -18.31 4.83
C PRO A 33 7.93 -17.63 4.62
N GLY A 34 8.27 -16.72 5.53
CA GLY A 34 9.55 -16.04 5.51
C GLY A 34 10.69 -17.03 5.76
N GLY A 35 11.55 -17.24 4.76
CA GLY A 35 12.79 -18.01 4.92
C GLY A 35 13.84 -17.24 5.74
N GLU A 36 14.78 -17.97 6.35
CA GLU A 36 15.75 -17.51 7.37
C GLU A 36 16.77 -16.42 6.95
N TYR A 37 16.69 -15.85 5.74
CA TYR A 37 17.79 -15.04 5.18
C TYR A 37 17.34 -13.69 4.63
N SER A 38 16.77 -12.83 5.48
CA SER A 38 16.77 -11.38 5.19
C SER A 38 17.84 -10.70 6.04
N SER A 39 18.88 -10.18 5.39
CA SER A 39 19.85 -9.32 6.06
C SER A 39 19.14 -8.13 6.70
N ARG A 40 19.65 -7.64 7.84
CA ARG A 40 19.04 -6.52 8.58
C ARG A 40 18.77 -5.31 7.67
N GLY A 41 19.65 -5.04 6.70
CA GLY A 41 19.47 -3.98 5.71
C GLY A 41 18.25 -4.16 4.82
N VAL A 42 17.98 -5.38 4.35
CA VAL A 42 16.80 -5.70 3.52
C VAL A 42 15.51 -5.52 4.31
N ILE A 43 15.51 -5.87 5.61
CA ILE A 43 14.35 -5.66 6.49
C ILE A 43 14.04 -4.17 6.64
N TRP A 44 15.05 -3.34 6.93
CA TRP A 44 14.87 -1.90 7.06
C TRP A 44 14.43 -1.23 5.76
N LEU A 45 15.02 -1.65 4.63
CA LEU A 45 14.67 -1.12 3.31
C LEU A 45 13.21 -1.44 2.96
N ASP A 46 12.78 -2.68 3.22
CA ASP A 46 11.40 -3.13 3.03
C ASP A 46 10.41 -2.36 3.90
N ILE A 47 10.74 -2.10 5.17
CA ILE A 47 9.93 -1.25 6.07
C ILE A 47 9.85 0.18 5.53
N LEU A 48 10.97 0.78 5.12
CA LEU A 48 11.02 2.14 4.59
C LEU A 48 10.22 2.28 3.29
N ILE A 49 10.34 1.33 2.36
CA ILE A 49 9.54 1.30 1.13
C ILE A 49 8.06 1.18 1.47
N ASN A 50 7.68 0.29 2.38
CA ASN A 50 6.29 0.08 2.74
C ASN A 50 5.68 1.34 3.41
N LEU A 51 6.43 1.99 4.32
CA LEU A 51 6.04 3.28 4.88
C LEU A 51 5.91 4.34 3.78
N GLY A 52 6.90 4.44 2.88
CA GLY A 52 6.85 5.36 1.75
C GLY A 52 5.63 5.15 0.84
N LEU A 53 5.26 3.89 0.58
CA LEU A 53 4.07 3.52 -0.18
C LEU A 53 2.78 3.88 0.56
N LEU A 54 2.70 3.68 1.87
CA LEU A 54 1.56 4.11 2.69
C LEU A 54 1.39 5.64 2.66
N PHE A 55 2.48 6.40 2.87
CA PHE A 55 2.46 7.85 2.77
C PHE A 55 2.10 8.31 1.35
N GLY A 56 2.64 7.66 0.32
CA GLY A 56 2.31 7.91 -1.07
C GLY A 56 0.83 7.66 -1.38
N LEU A 57 0.26 6.55 -0.88
CA LEU A 57 -1.16 6.23 -1.04
C LEU A 57 -2.06 7.26 -0.34
N TYR A 58 -1.68 7.71 0.85
CA TYR A 58 -2.40 8.76 1.58
C TYR A 58 -2.36 10.10 0.80
N GLY A 59 -1.18 10.49 0.30
CA GLY A 59 -1.01 11.67 -0.54
C GLY A 59 -1.82 11.60 -1.84
N ALA A 60 -1.77 10.46 -2.54
CA ALA A 60 -2.54 10.19 -3.74
C ALA A 60 -4.05 10.28 -3.47
N ARG A 61 -4.53 9.70 -2.36
CA ARG A 61 -5.94 9.83 -1.93
C ARG A 61 -6.34 11.29 -1.75
N LYS A 62 -5.53 12.08 -1.03
CA LYS A 62 -5.83 13.49 -0.78
C LYS A 62 -5.84 14.32 -2.08
N GLN A 63 -4.92 14.02 -3.00
CA GLN A 63 -4.87 14.66 -4.31
C GLN A 63 -6.07 14.30 -5.18
N LEU A 64 -6.47 13.03 -5.20
CA LEU A 64 -7.67 12.55 -5.89
C LEU A 64 -8.94 13.17 -5.29
N GLN A 65 -9.05 13.27 -3.96
CA GLN A 65 -10.22 13.88 -3.31
C GLN A 65 -10.34 15.37 -3.62
N ARG A 66 -9.21 16.09 -3.72
CA ARG A 66 -9.19 17.50 -4.08
C ARG A 66 -9.58 17.74 -5.54
N ASN A 67 -9.15 16.88 -6.45
CA ASN A 67 -9.30 17.13 -7.89
C ASN A 67 -10.53 16.45 -8.52
N ALA A 68 -11.16 15.48 -7.83
CA ALA A 68 -12.23 14.67 -8.38
C ALA A 68 -13.21 14.19 -7.28
N SER A 69 -13.79 15.13 -6.53
CA SER A 69 -14.69 14.83 -5.39
C SER A 69 -16.04 14.22 -5.78
N GLY A 70 -16.47 14.37 -7.05
CA GLY A 70 -17.74 13.86 -7.57
C GLY A 70 -17.63 12.63 -8.48
N ASP A 71 -16.45 12.01 -8.57
CA ASP A 71 -16.17 10.96 -9.54
C ASP A 71 -16.76 9.60 -9.06
N GLU A 72 -17.59 8.94 -9.87
CA GLU A 72 -18.27 7.68 -9.50
C GLU A 72 -17.28 6.55 -9.16
N ARG A 73 -16.05 6.67 -9.66
CA ARG A 73 -14.91 5.78 -9.38
C ARG A 73 -14.55 5.70 -7.89
N TRP A 74 -14.96 6.67 -7.07
CA TRP A 74 -14.80 6.62 -5.61
C TRP A 74 -15.53 5.46 -4.93
N LYS A 75 -16.62 4.95 -5.52
CA LYS A 75 -17.33 3.75 -5.02
C LYS A 75 -16.39 2.55 -4.90
N ILE A 76 -15.43 2.44 -5.83
CA ILE A 76 -14.43 1.37 -5.88
C ILE A 76 -13.10 1.83 -5.25
N GLY A 77 -12.76 3.11 -5.37
CA GLY A 77 -11.53 3.68 -4.82
C GLY A 77 -11.46 3.66 -3.29
N ALA A 78 -12.58 3.91 -2.60
CA ALA A 78 -12.63 3.89 -1.14
C ALA A 78 -12.32 2.51 -0.52
N PRO A 79 -12.98 1.40 -0.93
CA PRO A 79 -12.63 0.07 -0.40
C PRO A 79 -11.23 -0.35 -0.81
N LEU A 80 -10.78 -0.01 -2.03
CA LEU A 80 -9.42 -0.32 -2.47
C LEU A 80 -8.34 0.39 -1.64
N TYR A 81 -8.58 1.66 -1.27
CA TYR A 81 -7.70 2.39 -0.35
C TYR A 81 -7.59 1.68 1.00
N TRP A 82 -8.73 1.29 1.58
CA TRP A 82 -8.76 0.63 2.87
C TRP A 82 -8.08 -0.75 2.82
N ALA A 83 -8.33 -1.53 1.77
CA ALA A 83 -7.65 -2.80 1.54
C ALA A 83 -6.12 -2.61 1.45
N ALA A 84 -5.66 -1.61 0.71
CA ALA A 84 -4.24 -1.31 0.59
C ALA A 84 -3.63 -0.80 1.91
N MET A 85 -4.35 0.00 2.70
CA MET A 85 -3.89 0.40 4.03
C MET A 85 -3.76 -0.80 4.97
N ILE A 86 -4.79 -1.66 5.03
CA ILE A 86 -4.78 -2.85 5.89
C ILE A 86 -3.66 -3.79 5.46
N ALA A 87 -3.45 -3.97 4.16
CA ALA A 87 -2.34 -4.77 3.62
C ALA A 87 -0.97 -4.18 4.02
N GLY A 88 -0.76 -2.88 3.85
CA GLY A 88 0.49 -2.22 4.23
C GLY A 88 0.80 -2.32 5.73
N ILE A 89 -0.22 -2.09 6.58
CA ILE A 89 -0.11 -2.28 8.03
C ILE A 89 0.14 -3.76 8.37
N GLY A 90 -0.55 -4.68 7.68
CA GLY A 90 -0.39 -6.12 7.85
C GLY A 90 1.03 -6.59 7.55
N VAL A 91 1.69 -6.06 6.51
CA VAL A 91 3.11 -6.35 6.23
C VAL A 91 4.01 -5.86 7.35
N LEU A 92 3.75 -4.67 7.90
CA LEU A 92 4.52 -4.14 9.05
C LEU A 92 4.32 -5.01 10.30
N LEU A 93 3.08 -5.43 10.58
CA LEU A 93 2.76 -6.32 11.69
C LEU A 93 3.44 -7.68 11.53
N ILE A 94 3.41 -8.26 10.32
CA ILE A 94 4.14 -9.50 10.02
C ILE A 94 5.63 -9.28 10.29
N ARG A 95 6.23 -8.16 9.86
CA ARG A 95 7.64 -7.86 10.12
C ARG A 95 7.97 -7.73 11.61
N VAL A 96 7.12 -7.05 12.40
CA VAL A 96 7.34 -6.87 13.84
C VAL A 96 7.09 -8.17 14.62
N SER A 97 6.14 -8.99 14.18
CA SER A 97 5.78 -10.28 14.81
C SER A 97 6.68 -11.44 14.37
N SER A 98 7.45 -11.27 13.29
CA SER A 98 8.35 -12.28 12.72
C SER A 98 9.66 -12.46 13.51
N SER A 99 9.69 -12.17 14.81
CA SER A 99 10.83 -12.58 15.63
C SER A 99 10.88 -14.10 15.76
N HIS A 100 9.75 -14.83 15.92
CA HIS A 100 9.77 -16.31 15.98
C HIS A 100 8.46 -17.06 15.59
N GLY A 101 7.30 -16.42 15.36
CA GLY A 101 6.04 -17.13 15.68
C GLY A 101 4.81 -17.10 14.75
N TRP A 102 4.72 -16.33 13.67
CA TRP A 102 3.36 -16.09 13.13
C TRP A 102 2.71 -17.28 12.39
N TRP A 103 3.49 -18.26 11.92
CA TRP A 103 2.96 -19.50 11.33
C TRP A 103 3.57 -20.79 11.90
N THR A 104 4.72 -20.70 12.59
CA THR A 104 5.47 -21.87 13.10
C THR A 104 5.13 -22.26 14.53
N GLY A 105 4.20 -21.60 15.21
CA GLY A 105 3.69 -22.06 16.51
C GLY A 105 4.72 -22.11 17.65
N HIS A 106 5.95 -21.59 17.46
CA HIS A 106 6.93 -21.54 18.54
C HIS A 106 6.73 -20.29 19.41
N LEU A 107 5.68 -20.36 20.23
CA LEU A 107 5.61 -19.74 21.55
C LEU A 107 6.40 -20.64 22.51
N THR A 108 7.73 -20.61 22.44
CA THR A 108 8.59 -21.21 23.48
C THR A 108 9.59 -20.19 23.96
#